data_AF-A0AAD5SD94-F1
#
_entry.id   AF-A0AAD5SD94-F1
#
_cell.length_a   1.000
_cell.length_b   1.000
_cell.length_c   1.000
_cell.angle_alpha   90.00
_cell.angle_beta   90.00
_cell.angle_gamma   90.00
#
_symmetry.space_group_name_H-M   'P 1'
#
loop_
_entity.id
_entity.type
_entity.pdbx_description
1 polymer ?
#
loop_
_entity_poly.entity_id
_entity_poly.type
_entity_poly.pdbx_seq_one_letter_code
_entity_poly.pdbx_strand_id
1 'polypeptide(L)'
;MKVYQAESGMLLPTRSFQPSETLDDLREEIRTLTGIPPTAQILLTAKGFQLKPSMFTDALKDGTDKDDHTIFVFNRQYLDSRSGSASQSQVTPIRILVEPEPPIPLEVLAQVDHIPRLPTIVEQCTAYVAAFKSHVSYGQAMSKTARNHLSMCERLLQEQKTQMESLGIALTNLGAHSRSVITAFDSYNAQAQKEFVKHGNLLQSFPSDLQALHRIPVHPSIAPDNRFLSDYVPEEKLRVWAEGCRSAHEQLVQKTQKMADRVKGIRSGTEGVGSGVGVDFPKLESLLQSARECVGKIEGREQVLGRDLTRVQTTLTSTPPTTTPTEKLTAVHHLLAIHREEYLPDLLSLDSHIRTTLSHFISSKKELTVDLLARLNSISYLQSGIVEVQEGLKGVAGQLRSCQGAFGQLLHVHRMPVAWGAGVVEVVRRREFGKFYLQKAQEVASVLQAFRSVEEKRRENFRKEIERYLPNGLIRGLDEAPVVVE
;
A
#
# COMPACT_ATOMS: atom_id res chain seq x y z
N MET A 1 -0.58 -15.92 -18.86
CA MET A 1 -1.00 -14.99 -17.80
C MET A 1 -2.34 -15.44 -17.25
N LYS A 2 -2.54 -15.41 -15.93
CA LYS A 2 -3.84 -15.68 -15.29
C LYS A 2 -4.42 -14.36 -14.81
N VAL A 3 -5.71 -14.11 -15.04
CA VAL A 3 -6.38 -12.87 -14.62
C VAL A 3 -7.57 -13.22 -13.75
N TYR A 4 -7.56 -12.78 -12.49
CA TYR A 4 -8.63 -13.01 -11.53
C TYR A 4 -9.39 -11.71 -11.27
N GLN A 5 -10.72 -11.79 -11.26
CA GLN A 5 -11.55 -10.74 -10.69
C GLN A 5 -11.50 -10.85 -9.17
N ALA A 6 -10.90 -9.86 -8.51
CA ALA A 6 -10.58 -9.91 -7.09
C ALA A 6 -11.83 -10.07 -6.22
N GLU A 7 -12.90 -9.32 -6.52
CA GLU A 7 -14.08 -9.29 -5.67
C GLU A 7 -14.93 -10.55 -5.74
N SER A 8 -14.85 -11.32 -6.84
CA SER A 8 -15.61 -12.56 -7.02
C SER A 8 -14.75 -13.82 -6.87
N GLY A 9 -13.43 -13.68 -6.94
CA GLY A 9 -12.46 -14.76 -6.99
C GLY A 9 -12.41 -15.51 -8.32
N MET A 10 -13.18 -15.07 -9.32
CA MET A 10 -13.33 -15.78 -10.59
C MET A 10 -12.09 -15.62 -11.47
N LEU A 11 -11.63 -16.75 -12.04
CA LEU A 11 -10.67 -16.73 -13.13
C LEU A 11 -11.36 -16.27 -14.41
N LEU A 12 -10.88 -15.18 -15.00
CA LEU A 12 -11.38 -14.68 -16.26
C LEU A 12 -10.85 -15.54 -17.41
N PRO A 13 -11.71 -15.98 -18.35
CA PRO A 13 -11.32 -16.79 -19.50
C PRO A 13 -10.63 -15.91 -20.56
N THR A 14 -9.49 -15.34 -20.20
CA THR A 14 -8.69 -14.49 -21.09
C THR A 14 -8.04 -15.32 -22.20
N ARG A 15 -7.96 -14.76 -23.41
CA ARG A 15 -7.25 -15.34 -24.54
C ARG A 15 -5.73 -15.21 -24.35
N SER A 16 -5.00 -15.88 -25.22
CA SER A 16 -3.55 -15.67 -25.32
C SER A 16 -3.26 -14.34 -26.02
N PHE A 17 -2.34 -13.57 -25.44
CA PHE A 17 -1.89 -12.28 -25.99
C PHE A 17 -0.62 -12.46 -26.82
N GLN A 18 -0.51 -11.72 -27.92
CA GLN A 18 0.66 -11.65 -28.78
C GLN A 18 1.69 -10.66 -28.23
N PRO A 19 3.01 -10.84 -28.50
CA PRO A 19 4.05 -9.96 -27.97
C PRO A 19 3.95 -8.48 -28.39
N SER A 20 3.20 -8.17 -29.44
CA SER A 20 2.94 -6.80 -29.92
C SER A 20 1.80 -6.10 -29.17
N GLU A 21 1.02 -6.84 -28.38
CA GLU A 21 -0.13 -6.29 -27.66
C GLU A 21 0.30 -5.54 -26.39
N THR A 22 -0.57 -4.62 -25.98
CA THR A 22 -0.33 -3.63 -24.95
C THR A 22 -1.20 -3.87 -23.72
N LEU A 23 -0.89 -3.16 -22.63
CA LEU A 23 -1.72 -3.21 -21.43
C LEU A 23 -3.16 -2.73 -21.68
N ASP A 24 -3.38 -1.87 -22.69
CA ASP A 24 -4.72 -1.40 -23.02
C ASP A 24 -5.55 -2.48 -23.73
N ASP A 25 -4.91 -3.38 -24.49
CA ASP A 25 -5.57 -4.55 -25.07
C ASP A 25 -6.07 -5.51 -23.97
N LEU A 26 -5.27 -5.71 -22.91
CA LEU A 26 -5.70 -6.46 -21.73
C LEU A 26 -6.90 -5.78 -21.05
N ARG A 27 -6.86 -4.45 -20.88
CA ARG A 27 -7.96 -3.71 -20.24
C ARG A 27 -9.26 -3.83 -21.04
N GLU A 28 -9.16 -3.77 -22.36
CA GLU A 28 -10.29 -3.88 -23.27
C GLU A 28 -10.90 -5.30 -23.26
N GLU A 29 -10.06 -6.32 -23.15
CA GLU A 29 -10.51 -7.69 -22.97
C GLU A 29 -11.22 -7.89 -21.63
N ILE A 30 -10.66 -7.36 -20.54
CA ILE A 30 -11.31 -7.39 -19.22
C ILE A 30 -12.67 -6.67 -19.30
N ARG A 31 -12.76 -5.51 -19.97
CA ARG A 31 -14.04 -4.80 -20.18
C ARG A 31 -15.05 -5.70 -20.89
N THR A 32 -14.63 -6.40 -21.94
CA THR A 32 -15.50 -7.31 -22.69
C THR A 32 -16.00 -8.47 -21.84
N LEU A 33 -15.13 -9.05 -21.01
CA LEU A 33 -15.47 -10.20 -20.15
C LEU A 33 -16.29 -9.83 -18.90
N THR A 34 -16.10 -8.62 -18.36
CA THR A 34 -16.63 -8.26 -17.03
C THR A 34 -17.56 -7.05 -17.03
N GLY A 35 -17.56 -6.25 -18.09
CA GLY A 35 -18.22 -4.94 -18.14
C GLY A 35 -17.48 -3.82 -17.40
N ILE A 36 -16.36 -4.10 -16.71
CA ILE A 36 -15.61 -3.09 -15.96
C ILE A 36 -14.88 -2.17 -16.95
N PRO A 37 -15.17 -0.85 -16.98
CA PRO A 37 -14.52 0.05 -17.93
C PRO A 37 -13.02 0.21 -17.59
N PRO A 38 -12.13 0.40 -18.58
CA PRO A 38 -10.68 0.53 -18.37
C PRO A 38 -10.28 1.56 -17.30
N THR A 39 -11.04 2.66 -17.17
CA THR A 39 -10.82 3.71 -16.16
C THR A 39 -11.14 3.27 -14.72
N ALA A 40 -11.95 2.23 -14.55
CA ALA A 40 -12.30 1.65 -13.26
C ALA A 40 -11.47 0.41 -12.92
N GLN A 41 -10.60 -0.06 -13.80
CA GLN A 41 -9.78 -1.26 -13.56
C GLN A 41 -8.52 -0.91 -12.79
N ILE A 42 -8.41 -1.42 -11.56
CA ILE A 42 -7.18 -1.40 -10.77
C ILE A 42 -6.52 -2.77 -10.94
N LEU A 43 -5.37 -2.82 -11.62
CA LEU A 43 -4.66 -4.05 -11.93
C LEU A 43 -3.45 -4.19 -11.00
N LEU A 44 -3.48 -5.20 -10.13
CA LEU A 44 -2.37 -5.54 -9.24
C LEU A 44 -1.76 -6.89 -9.63
N THR A 45 -0.44 -6.98 -9.52
CA THR A 45 0.30 -8.25 -9.60
C THR A 45 0.15 -9.04 -8.30
N ALA A 46 0.48 -10.34 -8.33
CA ALA A 46 0.56 -11.19 -7.13
C ALA A 46 1.46 -10.62 -6.02
N LYS A 47 2.42 -9.75 -6.37
CA LYS A 47 3.35 -9.09 -5.43
C LYS A 47 2.80 -7.77 -4.85
N GLY A 48 1.57 -7.36 -5.19
CA GLY A 48 0.96 -6.11 -4.68
C GLY A 48 1.39 -4.84 -5.41
N PHE A 49 2.11 -4.97 -6.53
CA PHE A 49 2.45 -3.82 -7.37
C PHE A 49 1.38 -3.56 -8.42
N GLN A 50 1.10 -2.27 -8.65
CA GLN A 50 0.30 -1.84 -9.80
C GLN A 50 0.95 -2.32 -11.10
N LEU A 51 0.18 -2.99 -11.95
CA LEU A 51 0.64 -3.45 -13.25
C LEU A 51 0.99 -2.26 -14.13
N LYS A 52 2.26 -2.20 -14.56
CA LYS A 52 2.77 -1.16 -15.47
C LYS A 52 2.88 -1.72 -16.90
N PRO A 53 2.85 -0.86 -17.94
CA PRO A 53 3.01 -1.30 -19.33
C PRO A 53 4.26 -2.15 -19.57
N SER A 54 5.40 -1.77 -19.00
CA SER A 54 6.66 -2.53 -19.13
C SER A 54 6.53 -3.94 -18.55
N MET A 55 5.94 -4.08 -17.37
CA MET A 55 5.74 -5.37 -16.70
C MET A 55 4.84 -6.30 -17.51
N PHE A 56 3.82 -5.74 -18.18
CA PHE A 56 2.96 -6.50 -19.07
C PHE A 56 3.74 -6.97 -20.31
N THR A 57 4.49 -6.08 -20.96
CA THR A 57 5.32 -6.43 -22.12
C THR A 57 6.37 -7.49 -21.78
N ASP A 58 6.99 -7.41 -20.61
CA ASP A 58 7.98 -8.40 -20.15
C ASP A 58 7.33 -9.77 -19.90
N ALA A 59 6.12 -9.79 -19.32
CA ALA A 59 5.33 -11.01 -19.13
C ALA A 59 4.89 -11.71 -20.43
N LEU A 60 4.88 -10.99 -21.56
CA LEU A 60 4.61 -11.57 -22.88
C LEU A 60 5.88 -12.11 -23.55
N LYS A 61 7.08 -11.70 -23.10
CA LYS A 61 8.37 -12.14 -23.63
C LYS A 61 8.91 -13.36 -22.88
N ASP A 62 8.82 -13.35 -21.55
CA ASP A 62 9.25 -14.46 -20.71
C ASP A 62 8.16 -15.55 -20.67
N GLY A 63 8.20 -16.47 -21.62
CA GLY A 63 7.29 -17.62 -21.68
C GLY A 63 7.52 -18.69 -20.60
N THR A 64 8.35 -18.42 -19.58
CA THR A 64 8.99 -19.46 -18.76
C THR A 64 8.48 -19.61 -17.33
N ASP A 65 7.69 -18.68 -16.78
CA ASP A 65 7.10 -18.89 -15.45
C ASP A 65 5.61 -18.48 -15.39
N LYS A 66 4.74 -19.49 -15.31
CA LYS A 66 3.28 -19.30 -15.43
C LYS A 66 2.65 -18.65 -14.19
N ASP A 67 3.31 -18.74 -13.03
CA ASP A 67 2.78 -18.21 -11.77
C ASP A 67 3.25 -16.77 -11.47
N ASP A 68 4.38 -16.33 -12.05
CA ASP A 68 4.89 -14.96 -11.92
C ASP A 68 4.07 -13.92 -12.75
N HIS A 69 3.06 -14.40 -13.50
CA HIS A 69 2.15 -13.60 -14.33
C HIS A 69 0.68 -13.78 -13.94
N THR A 70 0.42 -13.70 -12.63
CA THR A 70 -0.93 -13.63 -12.08
C THR A 70 -1.33 -12.19 -11.79
N ILE A 71 -2.45 -11.77 -12.37
CA ILE A 71 -3.01 -10.42 -12.27
C ILE A 71 -4.37 -10.46 -11.58
N PHE A 72 -4.58 -9.53 -10.66
CA PHE A 72 -5.84 -9.32 -9.97
C PHE A 72 -6.43 -7.99 -10.46
N VAL A 73 -7.65 -8.04 -10.98
CA VAL A 73 -8.42 -6.84 -11.32
C VAL A 73 -9.41 -6.53 -10.22
N PHE A 74 -9.34 -5.30 -9.70
CA PHE A 74 -10.32 -4.72 -8.82
C PHE A 74 -11.13 -3.66 -9.58
N ASN A 75 -12.43 -3.60 -9.33
CA ASN A 75 -13.33 -2.59 -9.87
C ASN A 75 -13.44 -1.42 -8.89
N ARG A 76 -12.84 -0.30 -9.28
CA ARG A 76 -12.87 0.97 -8.55
C ARG A 76 -14.30 1.46 -8.28
N GLN A 77 -15.28 1.11 -9.10
CA GLN A 77 -16.67 1.53 -8.90
C GLN A 77 -17.28 0.99 -7.59
N TYR A 78 -16.79 -0.13 -7.06
CA TYR A 78 -17.20 -0.62 -5.74
C TYR A 78 -16.55 0.12 -4.58
N LEU A 79 -15.51 0.93 -4.85
CA LEU A 79 -14.59 1.50 -3.86
C LEU A 79 -14.75 3.02 -3.70
N ASP A 80 -15.48 3.68 -4.61
CA ASP A 80 -15.71 5.13 -4.59
C ASP A 80 -16.94 5.47 -3.75
N SER A 81 -16.74 5.58 -2.43
CA SER A 81 -17.76 5.99 -1.46
C SER A 81 -18.15 7.49 -1.55
N ARG A 82 -17.46 8.28 -2.39
CA ARG A 82 -17.77 9.71 -2.64
C ARG A 82 -19.01 9.92 -3.50
N SER A 83 -19.43 8.86 -4.18
CA SER A 83 -20.66 8.81 -4.92
C SER A 83 -21.76 8.48 -3.92
N GLY A 84 -22.61 9.45 -3.59
CA GLY A 84 -23.81 9.19 -2.78
C GLY A 84 -24.63 8.02 -3.34
N SER A 85 -25.60 7.55 -2.57
CA SER A 85 -26.44 6.36 -2.85
C SER A 85 -26.91 6.21 -4.32
N ALA A 86 -26.99 7.30 -5.09
CA ALA A 86 -27.32 7.33 -6.51
C ALA A 86 -26.34 6.59 -7.45
N SER A 87 -25.02 6.53 -7.18
CA SER A 87 -24.07 5.82 -8.07
C SER A 87 -23.83 4.37 -7.66
N GLN A 88 -24.06 4.01 -6.39
CA GLN A 88 -24.07 2.61 -5.95
C GLN A 88 -25.22 1.83 -6.60
N SER A 89 -26.33 2.49 -6.95
CA SER A 89 -27.46 1.88 -7.68
C SER A 89 -27.13 1.48 -9.14
N GLN A 90 -26.02 1.96 -9.72
CA GLN A 90 -25.61 1.62 -11.09
C GLN A 90 -24.52 0.54 -11.17
N VAL A 91 -23.90 0.18 -10.04
CA VAL A 91 -22.87 -0.86 -10.07
C VAL A 91 -23.55 -2.22 -10.12
N THR A 92 -23.21 -3.00 -11.15
CA THR A 92 -23.76 -4.36 -11.30
C THR A 92 -23.39 -5.16 -10.04
N PRO A 93 -24.36 -5.74 -9.31
CA PRO A 93 -24.03 -6.53 -8.14
C PRO A 93 -23.12 -7.68 -8.56
N ILE A 94 -22.13 -8.01 -7.72
CA ILE A 94 -21.26 -9.15 -7.95
C ILE A 94 -22.17 -10.37 -8.07
N ARG A 95 -22.25 -10.94 -9.28
CA ARG A 95 -23.12 -12.08 -9.56
C ARG A 95 -22.55 -13.32 -8.88
N ILE A 96 -22.97 -13.57 -7.65
CA ILE A 96 -22.89 -14.90 -7.03
C ILE A 96 -24.11 -15.69 -7.54
N LEU A 97 -24.26 -15.82 -8.87
CA LEU A 97 -25.32 -16.65 -9.44
C LEU A 97 -24.80 -18.09 -9.49
N VAL A 98 -25.08 -18.81 -8.41
CA VAL A 98 -24.96 -20.26 -8.33
C VAL A 98 -26.36 -20.79 -8.06
N GLU A 99 -27.06 -21.14 -9.13
CA GLU A 99 -28.37 -21.79 -9.03
C GLU A 99 -28.14 -23.30 -9.08
N PRO A 100 -28.35 -24.02 -7.96
CA PRO A 100 -28.27 -25.47 -7.98
C PRO A 100 -29.40 -26.06 -8.84
N GLU A 101 -29.09 -27.07 -9.66
CA GLU A 101 -30.09 -27.84 -10.40
C GLU A 101 -31.19 -28.35 -9.43
N PRO A 102 -32.48 -28.33 -9.79
CA PRO A 102 -33.55 -28.81 -8.92
C PRO A 102 -33.41 -30.32 -8.60
N PRO A 103 -34.02 -30.80 -7.51
CA PRO A 103 -34.10 -32.24 -7.22
C PRO A 103 -34.80 -33.00 -8.35
N ILE A 104 -34.33 -34.22 -8.65
CA ILE A 104 -34.96 -35.06 -9.67
C ILE A 104 -36.20 -35.71 -9.05
N PRO A 105 -37.42 -35.44 -9.58
CA PRO A 105 -38.65 -35.96 -8.99
C PRO A 105 -38.74 -37.49 -9.08
N LEU A 106 -39.27 -38.13 -8.04
CA LEU A 106 -39.44 -39.59 -8.00
C LEU A 106 -40.55 -40.07 -8.96
N GLU A 107 -41.45 -39.17 -9.35
CA GLU A 107 -42.55 -39.42 -10.29
C GLU A 107 -42.07 -39.82 -11.70
N VAL A 108 -40.78 -39.58 -11.99
CA VAL A 108 -40.14 -40.00 -13.24
C VAL A 108 -39.87 -41.51 -13.27
N LEU A 109 -39.88 -42.19 -12.12
CA LEU A 109 -39.72 -43.64 -12.02
C LEU A 109 -40.97 -44.37 -12.49
N ALA A 110 -40.79 -45.54 -13.11
CA ALA A 110 -41.93 -46.34 -13.55
C ALA A 110 -42.76 -46.82 -12.35
N GLN A 111 -44.09 -46.82 -12.49
CA GLN A 111 -44.97 -47.40 -11.48
C GLN A 111 -44.86 -48.92 -11.49
N VAL A 112 -44.75 -49.52 -10.31
CA VAL A 112 -44.34 -50.92 -10.16
C VAL A 112 -45.31 -51.77 -9.33
N ASP A 113 -46.21 -51.15 -8.56
CA ASP A 113 -47.15 -51.84 -7.66
C ASP A 113 -48.17 -52.73 -8.41
N HIS A 114 -48.44 -52.41 -9.68
CA HIS A 114 -49.39 -53.14 -10.53
C HIS A 114 -48.75 -54.30 -11.30
N ILE A 115 -47.41 -54.39 -11.36
CA ILE A 115 -46.70 -55.35 -12.22
C ILE A 115 -47.10 -56.80 -11.90
N PRO A 116 -47.16 -57.26 -10.64
CA PRO A 116 -47.56 -58.64 -10.33
C PRO A 116 -49.00 -59.00 -10.75
N ARG A 117 -49.84 -58.00 -11.04
CA ARG A 117 -51.25 -58.16 -11.41
C ARG A 117 -51.48 -58.16 -12.93
N LEU A 118 -50.42 -57.99 -13.74
CA LEU A 118 -50.53 -58.00 -15.19
C LEU A 118 -50.91 -59.40 -15.71
N PRO A 119 -51.76 -59.49 -16.75
CA PRO A 119 -52.40 -60.74 -17.13
C PRO A 119 -51.48 -61.77 -17.79
N THR A 120 -50.37 -61.35 -18.42
CA THR A 120 -49.42 -62.27 -19.05
C THR A 120 -48.00 -62.16 -18.47
N ILE A 121 -47.27 -63.28 -18.46
CA ILE A 121 -45.86 -63.33 -18.05
C ILE A 121 -44.99 -62.40 -18.92
N VAL A 122 -45.30 -62.28 -20.21
CA VAL A 122 -44.56 -61.42 -21.14
C VAL A 122 -44.72 -59.94 -20.78
N GLU A 123 -45.94 -59.51 -20.45
CA GLU A 123 -46.19 -58.15 -19.97
C GLU A 123 -45.50 -57.88 -18.63
N GLN A 124 -45.52 -58.84 -17.70
CA GLN A 124 -44.79 -58.73 -16.42
C GLN A 124 -43.28 -58.56 -16.65
N CYS A 125 -42.66 -59.41 -17.47
CA CYS A 125 -41.24 -59.31 -17.83
C CYS A 125 -40.92 -57.95 -18.45
N THR A 126 -41.75 -57.47 -19.38
CA THR A 126 -41.57 -56.19 -20.06
C THR A 126 -41.65 -55.02 -19.07
N ALA A 127 -42.65 -55.03 -18.17
CA ALA A 127 -42.83 -54.00 -17.16
C ALA A 127 -41.70 -54.00 -16.12
N TYR A 128 -41.22 -55.16 -15.68
CA TYR A 128 -40.03 -55.24 -14.82
C TYR A 128 -38.80 -54.64 -15.50
N VAL A 129 -38.50 -55.03 -16.75
CA VAL A 129 -37.36 -54.45 -17.48
C VAL A 129 -37.50 -52.94 -17.63
N ALA A 130 -38.70 -52.43 -17.90
CA ALA A 130 -38.96 -50.99 -17.96
C ALA A 130 -38.72 -50.29 -16.62
N ALA A 131 -39.13 -50.90 -15.51
CA ALA A 131 -38.87 -50.38 -14.17
C ALA A 131 -37.38 -50.31 -13.84
N PHE A 132 -36.63 -51.39 -14.06
CA PHE A 132 -35.18 -51.39 -13.86
C PHE A 132 -34.47 -50.37 -14.76
N LYS A 133 -34.90 -50.22 -16.03
CA LYS A 133 -34.39 -49.16 -16.92
C LYS A 133 -34.64 -47.77 -16.35
N SER A 134 -35.85 -47.49 -15.83
CA SER A 134 -36.17 -46.20 -15.22
C SER A 134 -35.29 -45.90 -14.00
N HIS A 135 -34.97 -46.91 -13.18
CA HIS A 135 -34.08 -46.74 -12.03
C HIS A 135 -32.63 -46.47 -12.47
N VAL A 136 -32.14 -47.15 -13.52
CA VAL A 136 -30.81 -46.88 -14.10
C VAL A 136 -30.74 -45.45 -14.63
N SER A 137 -31.73 -45.01 -15.40
CA SER A 137 -31.80 -43.63 -15.89
C SER A 137 -31.84 -42.60 -14.75
N TYR A 138 -32.56 -42.91 -13.67
CA TYR A 138 -32.60 -42.06 -12.47
C TYR A 138 -31.23 -41.98 -11.78
N GLY A 139 -30.56 -43.12 -11.59
CA GLY A 139 -29.20 -43.18 -11.03
C GLY A 139 -28.19 -42.39 -11.87
N GLN A 140 -28.24 -42.51 -13.20
CA GLN A 140 -27.39 -41.74 -14.13
C GLN A 140 -27.62 -40.24 -14.00
N ALA A 141 -28.88 -39.82 -13.90
CA ALA A 141 -29.24 -38.41 -13.74
C ALA A 141 -28.78 -37.88 -12.38
N MET A 142 -28.97 -38.63 -11.30
CA MET A 142 -28.48 -38.28 -9.95
C MET A 142 -26.95 -38.15 -9.92
N SER A 143 -26.22 -39.11 -10.49
CA SER A 143 -24.77 -39.07 -10.64
C SER A 143 -24.29 -37.83 -11.39
N LYS A 144 -24.96 -37.47 -12.50
CA LYS A 144 -24.66 -36.25 -13.25
C LYS A 144 -24.88 -34.99 -12.41
N THR A 145 -26.02 -34.85 -11.74
CA THR A 145 -26.33 -33.70 -10.89
C THR A 145 -25.36 -33.61 -9.71
N ALA A 146 -25.03 -34.72 -9.06
CA ALA A 146 -24.09 -34.78 -7.95
C ALA A 146 -22.67 -34.34 -8.37
N ARG A 147 -22.18 -34.79 -9.55
CA ARG A 147 -20.91 -34.32 -10.13
C ARG A 147 -20.92 -32.83 -10.43
N ASN A 148 -22.02 -32.31 -10.99
CA ASN A 148 -22.17 -30.89 -11.25
C ASN A 148 -22.10 -30.08 -9.96
N HIS A 149 -22.82 -30.49 -8.91
CA HIS A 149 -22.78 -29.81 -7.60
C HIS A 149 -21.41 -29.90 -6.93
N LEU A 150 -20.72 -31.04 -7.01
CA LEU A 150 -19.36 -31.18 -6.50
C LEU A 150 -18.40 -30.20 -7.22
N SER A 151 -18.46 -30.12 -8.54
CA SER A 151 -17.67 -29.16 -9.32
C SER A 151 -17.96 -27.70 -8.92
N MET A 152 -19.22 -27.38 -8.61
CA MET A 152 -19.60 -26.06 -8.08
C MET A 152 -18.96 -25.81 -6.70
N CYS A 153 -18.95 -26.79 -5.78
CA CYS A 153 -18.28 -26.68 -4.50
C CYS A 153 -16.77 -26.45 -4.64
N GLU A 154 -16.11 -27.20 -5.53
CA GLU A 154 -14.66 -27.04 -5.81
C GLU A 154 -14.34 -25.64 -6.34
N ARG A 155 -15.14 -25.16 -7.30
CA ARG A 155 -15.00 -23.81 -7.84
C ARG A 155 -15.23 -22.74 -6.78
N LEU A 156 -16.28 -22.87 -5.96
CA LEU A 156 -16.60 -21.93 -4.89
C LEU A 156 -15.51 -21.89 -3.81
N LEU A 157 -14.88 -23.02 -3.49
CA LEU A 157 -13.73 -23.05 -2.59
C LEU A 157 -12.55 -22.26 -3.19
N GLN A 158 -12.22 -22.52 -4.45
CA GLN A 158 -11.10 -21.87 -5.12
C GLN A 158 -11.34 -20.36 -5.24
N GLU A 159 -12.55 -19.94 -5.61
CA GLU A 159 -12.93 -18.52 -5.70
C GLU A 159 -12.77 -17.82 -4.34
N GLN A 160 -13.20 -18.44 -3.23
CA GLN A 160 -13.01 -17.87 -1.89
C GLN A 160 -11.52 -17.78 -1.49
N LYS A 161 -10.70 -18.76 -1.86
CA LYS A 161 -9.24 -18.70 -1.66
C LYS A 161 -8.62 -17.53 -2.43
N THR A 162 -9.00 -17.37 -3.70
CA THR A 162 -8.56 -16.24 -4.55
C THR A 162 -9.00 -14.89 -3.98
N GLN A 163 -10.23 -14.79 -3.47
CA GLN A 163 -10.72 -13.58 -2.80
C GLN A 163 -9.82 -13.19 -1.62
N MET A 164 -9.50 -14.16 -0.76
CA MET A 164 -8.60 -13.95 0.38
C MET A 164 -7.19 -13.56 -0.03
N GLU A 165 -6.63 -14.20 -1.06
CA GLU A 165 -5.34 -13.85 -1.63
C GLU A 165 -5.34 -12.41 -2.17
N SER A 166 -6.37 -12.04 -2.93
CA SER A 166 -6.51 -10.69 -3.49
C SER A 166 -6.61 -9.61 -2.41
N LEU A 167 -7.28 -9.90 -1.29
CA LEU A 167 -7.35 -9.01 -0.15
C LEU A 167 -5.96 -8.86 0.51
N GLY A 168 -5.21 -9.95 0.66
CA GLY A 168 -3.83 -9.92 1.14
C GLY A 168 -2.90 -9.07 0.28
N ILE A 169 -3.07 -9.12 -1.04
CA ILE A 169 -2.35 -8.28 -2.01
C ILE A 169 -2.69 -6.80 -1.80
N ALA A 170 -3.98 -6.46 -1.68
CA ALA A 170 -4.43 -5.09 -1.43
C ALA A 170 -3.92 -4.55 -0.09
N LEU A 171 -3.92 -5.37 0.96
CA LEU A 171 -3.38 -5.02 2.29
C LEU A 171 -1.86 -4.80 2.25
N THR A 172 -1.13 -5.63 1.51
CA THR A 172 0.32 -5.47 1.34
C THR A 172 0.65 -4.16 0.64
N ASN A 173 -0.10 -3.82 -0.41
CA ASN A 173 0.02 -2.55 -1.11
C ASN A 173 -0.26 -1.35 -0.16
N LEU A 174 -1.37 -1.39 0.58
CA LEU A 174 -1.70 -0.36 1.57
C LEU A 174 -0.60 -0.22 2.63
N GLY A 175 -0.10 -1.33 3.16
CA GLY A 175 0.95 -1.38 4.17
C GLY A 175 2.28 -0.80 3.70
N ALA A 176 2.63 -0.92 2.42
CA ALA A 176 3.81 -0.27 1.86
C ALA A 176 3.64 1.26 1.78
N HIS A 177 2.49 1.73 1.28
CA HIS A 177 2.20 3.16 1.16
C HIS A 177 2.04 3.84 2.52
N SER A 178 1.37 3.20 3.48
CA SER A 178 1.17 3.72 4.83
C SER A 178 2.49 3.87 5.56
N ARG A 179 3.38 2.86 5.54
CA ARG A 179 4.71 2.95 6.14
C ARG A 179 5.52 4.12 5.58
N SER A 180 5.54 4.27 4.26
CA SER A 180 6.28 5.35 3.60
C SER A 180 5.80 6.74 4.06
N VAL A 181 4.50 6.99 4.08
CA VAL A 181 3.96 8.30 4.50
C VAL A 181 4.12 8.54 6.00
N ILE A 182 3.95 7.50 6.83
CA ILE A 182 4.13 7.58 8.28
C ILE A 182 5.58 7.96 8.60
N THR A 183 6.56 7.27 8.01
CA THR A 183 7.98 7.58 8.22
C THR A 183 8.34 8.99 7.75
N ALA A 184 7.82 9.44 6.60
CA ALA A 184 8.05 10.80 6.10
C ALA A 184 7.46 11.85 7.06
N PHE A 185 6.26 11.62 7.57
CA PHE A 185 5.62 12.51 8.54
C PHE A 185 6.36 12.52 9.88
N ASP A 186 6.73 11.36 10.43
CA ASP A 186 7.44 11.26 11.71
C ASP A 186 8.78 12.01 11.66
N SER A 187 9.50 11.91 10.54
CA SER A 187 10.74 12.67 10.29
C SER A 187 10.50 14.18 10.26
N TYR A 188 9.49 14.63 9.50
CA TYR A 188 9.10 16.04 9.46
C TYR A 188 8.68 16.55 10.83
N ASN A 189 7.82 15.82 11.54
CA ASN A 189 7.27 16.24 12.82
C ASN A 189 8.40 16.39 13.85
N ALA A 190 9.36 15.46 13.90
CA ALA A 190 10.53 15.58 14.78
C ALA A 190 11.33 16.87 14.52
N GLN A 191 11.44 17.32 13.27
CA GLN A 191 12.09 18.58 12.92
C GLN A 191 11.20 19.79 13.28
N ALA A 192 9.92 19.73 12.93
CA ALA A 192 8.95 20.79 13.19
C ALA A 192 8.82 21.10 14.68
N GLN A 193 8.77 20.09 15.55
CA GLN A 193 8.68 20.28 17.00
C GLN A 193 9.88 21.06 17.56
N LYS A 194 11.10 20.80 17.07
CA LYS A 194 12.30 21.56 17.48
C LYS A 194 12.20 23.03 17.09
N GLU A 195 11.69 23.30 15.89
CA GLU A 195 11.48 24.66 15.41
C GLU A 195 10.34 25.37 16.13
N PHE A 196 9.27 24.65 16.49
CA PHE A 196 8.17 25.20 17.29
C PHE A 196 8.63 25.68 18.65
N VAL A 197 9.49 24.91 19.34
CA VAL A 197 10.09 25.34 20.60
C VAL A 197 10.94 26.60 20.41
N LYS A 198 11.77 26.66 19.36
CA LYS A 198 12.57 27.87 19.06
C LYS A 198 11.69 29.09 18.78
N HIS A 199 10.67 28.93 17.95
CA HIS A 199 9.71 29.99 17.63
C HIS A 199 8.98 30.48 18.88
N GLY A 200 8.48 29.56 19.70
CA GLY A 200 7.81 29.86 20.96
C GLY A 200 8.71 30.67 21.90
N ASN A 201 9.96 30.24 22.09
CA ASN A 201 10.93 30.94 22.92
C ASN A 201 11.21 32.36 22.42
N LEU A 202 11.43 32.54 21.10
CA LEU A 202 11.66 33.85 20.50
C LEU A 202 10.46 34.78 20.64
N LEU A 203 9.23 34.28 20.41
CA LEU A 203 8.02 35.07 20.60
C LEU A 203 7.81 35.49 22.05
N GLN A 204 8.17 34.61 22.99
CA GLN A 204 8.06 34.86 24.42
C GLN A 204 9.11 35.86 24.92
N SER A 205 10.36 35.77 24.44
CA SER A 205 11.45 36.65 24.85
C SER A 205 11.39 38.02 24.19
N PHE A 206 10.78 38.13 23.01
CA PHE A 206 10.82 39.33 22.17
C PHE A 206 10.48 40.65 22.88
N PRO A 207 9.44 40.77 23.74
CA PRO A 207 9.17 42.00 24.47
C PRO A 207 10.32 42.40 25.41
N SER A 208 10.91 41.42 26.10
CA SER A 208 12.05 41.63 27.01
C SER A 208 13.32 41.95 26.22
N ASP A 209 13.52 41.33 25.06
CA ASP A 209 14.65 41.60 24.17
C ASP A 209 14.62 43.06 23.68
N LEU A 210 13.44 43.57 23.28
CA LEU A 210 13.28 44.99 22.93
C LEU A 210 13.58 45.91 24.12
N GLN A 211 13.08 45.59 25.32
CA GLN A 211 13.38 46.38 26.52
C GLN A 211 14.87 46.40 26.87
N ALA A 212 15.59 45.31 26.61
CA ALA A 212 17.03 45.26 26.81
C ALA A 212 17.77 46.27 25.91
N LEU A 213 17.33 46.44 24.66
CA LEU A 213 17.94 47.41 23.74
C LEU A 213 17.82 48.86 24.23
N HIS A 214 16.72 49.22 24.90
CA HIS A 214 16.54 50.53 25.53
C HIS A 214 17.48 50.80 26.72
N ARG A 215 18.12 49.76 27.26
CA ARG A 215 19.01 49.87 28.43
C ARG A 215 20.49 49.82 28.08
N ILE A 216 20.82 49.60 26.81
CA ILE A 216 22.22 49.48 26.36
C ILE A 216 22.61 50.78 25.65
N PRO A 217 23.36 51.67 26.33
CA PRO A 217 23.83 52.92 25.73
C PRO A 217 24.91 52.65 24.67
N VAL A 218 24.90 53.46 23.63
CA VAL A 218 25.96 53.50 22.62
C VAL A 218 27.04 54.47 23.09
N HIS A 219 28.30 54.04 23.02
CA HIS A 219 29.41 54.86 23.51
C HIS A 219 29.51 56.19 22.73
N PRO A 220 29.71 57.35 23.39
CA PRO A 220 29.73 58.66 22.72
C PRO A 220 30.77 58.82 21.61
N SER A 221 31.84 58.02 21.65
CA SER A 221 32.85 58.01 20.57
C SER A 221 32.36 57.35 19.27
N ILE A 222 31.21 56.68 19.29
CA ILE A 222 30.64 55.94 18.16
C ILE A 222 29.45 56.73 17.58
N ALA A 223 28.59 57.27 18.44
CA ALA A 223 27.49 58.13 18.04
C ALA A 223 27.47 59.38 18.93
N PRO A 224 27.35 60.59 18.36
CA PRO A 224 27.05 61.77 19.16
C PRO A 224 25.65 61.62 19.78
N ASP A 225 25.47 62.20 20.96
CA ASP A 225 24.25 62.16 21.79
C ASP A 225 24.01 60.88 22.60
N ASN A 226 23.09 60.97 23.57
CA ASN A 226 22.76 59.92 24.54
C ASN A 226 21.88 58.82 23.90
N ARG A 227 22.41 58.13 22.89
CA ARG A 227 21.71 57.09 22.12
C ARG A 227 21.79 55.70 22.75
N PHE A 228 20.80 54.88 22.45
CA PHE A 228 20.69 53.48 22.86
C PHE A 228 20.63 52.55 21.64
N LEU A 229 20.85 51.25 21.85
CA LEU A 229 20.73 50.29 20.74
C LEU A 229 19.32 50.24 20.14
N SER A 230 18.29 50.57 20.91
CA SER A 230 16.91 50.64 20.43
C SER A 230 16.71 51.68 19.32
N ASP A 231 17.49 52.77 19.31
CA ASP A 231 17.42 53.81 18.27
C ASP A 231 17.81 53.32 16.87
N TYR A 232 18.48 52.16 16.79
CA TYR A 232 18.94 51.56 15.53
C TYR A 232 18.00 50.47 15.01
N VAL A 233 16.83 50.32 15.63
CA VAL A 233 15.89 49.25 15.32
C VAL A 233 14.49 49.83 15.08
N PRO A 234 13.79 49.46 13.98
CA PRO A 234 12.45 49.95 13.71
C PRO A 234 11.41 49.22 14.57
N GLU A 235 11.37 49.55 15.86
CA GLU A 235 10.61 48.84 16.90
C GLU A 235 9.13 48.60 16.54
N GLU A 236 8.43 49.63 16.07
CA GLU A 236 7.01 49.53 15.72
C GLU A 236 6.76 48.53 14.59
N LYS A 237 7.61 48.54 13.56
CA LYS A 237 7.53 47.57 12.45
C LYS A 237 7.82 46.16 12.93
N LEU A 238 8.74 45.99 13.88
CA LEU A 238 9.07 44.68 14.43
C LEU A 238 7.98 44.13 15.33
N ARG A 239 7.23 44.97 16.05
CA ARG A 239 6.05 44.52 16.80
C ARG A 239 4.99 43.94 15.87
N VAL A 240 4.67 44.64 14.79
CA VAL A 240 3.74 44.14 13.75
C VAL A 240 4.26 42.85 13.12
N TRP A 241 5.57 42.78 12.83
CA TRP A 241 6.21 41.58 12.29
C TRP A 241 6.14 40.38 13.25
N ALA A 242 6.37 40.62 14.55
CA ALA A 242 6.29 39.59 15.59
C ALA A 242 4.88 39.02 15.72
N GLU A 243 3.84 39.86 15.58
CA GLU A 243 2.46 39.38 15.57
C GLU A 243 2.13 38.56 14.31
N GLY A 244 2.65 38.97 13.15
CA GLY A 244 2.60 38.14 11.94
C GLY A 244 3.29 36.78 12.12
N CYS A 245 4.45 36.75 12.78
CA CYS A 245 5.16 35.52 13.12
C CYS A 245 4.36 34.64 14.10
N ARG A 246 3.69 35.23 15.09
CA ARG A 246 2.79 34.53 16.03
C ARG A 246 1.65 33.84 15.30
N SER A 247 0.89 34.58 14.50
CA SER A 247 -0.23 34.01 13.74
C SER A 247 0.21 32.92 12.78
N ALA A 248 1.32 33.12 12.06
CA ALA A 248 1.87 32.11 11.16
C ALA A 248 2.32 30.83 11.91
N HIS A 249 2.95 31.01 13.08
CA HIS A 249 3.36 29.90 13.95
C HIS A 249 2.16 29.10 14.46
N GLU A 250 1.13 29.77 14.98
CA GLU A 250 -0.10 29.13 15.48
C GLU A 250 -0.80 28.33 14.38
N GLN A 251 -0.94 28.91 13.18
CA GLN A 251 -1.53 28.22 12.03
C GLN A 251 -0.72 26.97 11.63
N LEU A 252 0.61 27.06 11.65
CA LEU A 252 1.49 25.96 11.31
C LEU A 252 1.40 24.82 12.35
N VAL A 253 1.35 25.16 13.65
CA VAL A 253 1.15 24.20 14.75
C VAL A 253 -0.19 23.49 14.58
N GLN A 254 -1.28 24.23 14.35
CA GLN A 254 -2.62 23.65 14.16
C GLN A 254 -2.67 22.72 12.94
N LYS A 255 -2.09 23.12 11.80
CA LYS A 255 -2.03 22.28 10.60
C LYS A 255 -1.20 21.02 10.81
N THR A 256 -0.07 21.14 11.51
CA THR A 256 0.78 19.99 11.85
C THR A 256 0.05 19.02 12.79
N GLN A 257 -0.71 19.52 13.75
CA GLN A 257 -1.52 18.68 14.65
C GLN A 257 -2.63 17.94 13.89
N LYS A 258 -3.39 18.64 13.04
CA LYS A 258 -4.42 18.00 12.19
C LYS A 258 -3.83 16.90 11.32
N MET A 259 -2.61 17.11 10.80
CA MET A 259 -1.88 16.11 10.05
C MET A 259 -1.47 14.90 10.92
N ALA A 260 -0.99 15.15 12.14
CA ALA A 260 -0.66 14.10 13.11
C ALA A 260 -1.87 13.22 13.43
N ASP A 261 -3.05 13.83 13.62
CA ASP A 261 -4.29 13.10 13.87
C ASP A 261 -4.68 12.22 12.68
N ARG A 262 -4.51 12.73 11.44
CA ARG A 262 -4.76 11.96 10.21
C ARG A 262 -3.81 10.78 10.07
N VAL A 263 -2.51 10.99 10.32
CA VAL A 263 -1.48 9.94 10.29
C VAL A 263 -1.74 8.88 11.36
N LYS A 264 -2.17 9.28 12.56
CA LYS A 264 -2.59 8.35 13.61
C LYS A 264 -3.78 7.50 13.16
N GLY A 265 -4.79 8.11 12.52
CA GLY A 265 -5.93 7.39 11.95
C GLY A 265 -5.54 6.41 10.85
N ILE A 266 -4.58 6.76 9.98
CA ILE A 266 -4.04 5.86 8.95
C ILE A 266 -3.32 4.68 9.60
N ARG A 267 -2.50 4.91 10.64
CA ARG A 267 -1.77 3.87 11.37
C ARG A 267 -2.75 2.85 11.98
N SER A 268 -3.69 3.31 12.80
CA SER A 268 -4.67 2.42 13.45
C SER A 268 -5.59 1.75 12.43
N GLY A 269 -6.00 2.46 11.38
CA GLY A 269 -6.83 1.90 10.32
C GLY A 269 -6.13 0.78 9.55
N THR A 270 -4.85 0.96 9.22
CA THR A 270 -4.07 -0.06 8.50
C THR A 270 -3.92 -1.35 9.33
N GLU A 271 -3.69 -1.23 10.63
CA GLU A 271 -3.60 -2.38 11.55
C GLU A 271 -4.96 -3.09 11.73
N GLY A 272 -6.05 -2.31 11.79
CA GLY A 272 -7.40 -2.84 11.99
C GLY A 272 -7.97 -3.58 10.77
N VAL A 273 -7.76 -3.07 9.55
CA VAL A 273 -8.41 -3.62 8.34
C VAL A 273 -7.91 -5.04 8.00
N GLY A 274 -6.68 -5.38 8.37
CA GLY A 274 -6.12 -6.73 8.19
C GLY A 274 -6.56 -7.75 9.26
N SER A 275 -7.19 -7.30 10.35
CA SER A 275 -7.56 -8.17 11.47
C SER A 275 -8.92 -8.84 11.26
N GLY A 276 -9.05 -10.10 11.67
CA GLY A 276 -10.34 -10.80 11.78
C GLY A 276 -10.96 -11.27 10.47
N VAL A 277 -10.16 -11.50 9.42
CA VAL A 277 -10.66 -12.15 8.20
C VAL A 277 -10.56 -13.67 8.40
N GLY A 278 -11.69 -14.35 8.59
CA GLY A 278 -11.70 -15.77 8.94
C GLY A 278 -12.74 -16.54 8.14
N VAL A 279 -12.35 -17.00 6.95
CA VAL A 279 -13.02 -18.17 6.36
C VAL A 279 -12.36 -19.40 6.95
N ASP A 280 -13.17 -20.29 7.51
CA ASP A 280 -12.72 -21.60 7.99
C ASP A 280 -12.48 -22.53 6.79
N PHE A 281 -11.36 -22.31 6.10
CA PHE A 281 -10.95 -23.16 4.98
C PHE A 281 -10.80 -24.63 5.36
N PRO A 282 -10.23 -25.01 6.52
CA PRO A 282 -10.20 -26.40 6.95
C PRO A 282 -11.59 -27.05 7.02
N LYS A 283 -12.60 -26.34 7.54
CA LYS A 283 -13.98 -26.83 7.53
C LYS A 283 -14.53 -26.98 6.12
N LEU A 284 -14.32 -26.00 5.24
CA LEU A 284 -14.76 -26.10 3.85
C LEU A 284 -14.09 -27.27 3.10
N GLU A 285 -12.80 -27.49 3.33
CA GLU A 285 -12.06 -28.62 2.74
C GLU A 285 -12.59 -29.96 3.23
N SER A 286 -12.92 -30.08 4.52
CA SER A 286 -13.57 -31.26 5.10
C SER A 286 -14.95 -31.53 4.50
N LEU A 287 -15.78 -30.49 4.36
CA LEU A 287 -17.09 -30.59 3.71
C LEU A 287 -16.97 -31.00 2.24
N LEU A 288 -15.98 -30.46 1.52
CA LEU A 288 -15.71 -30.84 0.14
C LEU A 288 -15.30 -32.31 0.03
N GLN A 289 -14.45 -32.78 0.93
CA GLN A 289 -14.06 -34.19 0.96
C GLN A 289 -15.24 -35.12 1.23
N SER A 290 -16.12 -34.73 2.17
CA SER A 290 -17.38 -35.45 2.42
C SER A 290 -18.28 -35.49 1.17
N ALA A 291 -18.39 -34.39 0.42
CA ALA A 291 -19.16 -34.36 -0.83
C ALA A 291 -18.56 -35.29 -1.91
N ARG A 292 -17.21 -35.37 -2.01
CA ARG A 292 -16.54 -36.32 -2.94
C ARG A 292 -16.87 -37.78 -2.61
N GLU A 293 -16.87 -38.12 -1.32
CA GLU A 293 -17.24 -39.47 -0.88
C GLU A 293 -18.71 -39.79 -1.21
N CYS A 294 -19.61 -38.83 -1.03
CA CYS A 294 -21.02 -38.99 -1.42
C CYS A 294 -21.18 -39.20 -2.93
N VAL A 295 -20.48 -38.42 -3.77
CA VAL A 295 -20.49 -38.62 -5.23
C VAL A 295 -19.98 -40.02 -5.58
N GLY A 296 -18.88 -40.48 -4.99
CA GLY A 296 -18.36 -41.83 -5.22
C GLY A 296 -19.36 -42.94 -4.83
N LYS A 297 -20.12 -42.74 -3.75
CA LYS A 297 -21.21 -43.67 -3.35
C LYS A 297 -22.37 -43.66 -4.34
N ILE A 298 -22.78 -42.49 -4.85
CA ILE A 298 -23.82 -42.35 -5.87
C ILE A 298 -23.39 -43.06 -7.17
N GLU A 299 -22.17 -42.84 -7.63
CA GLU A 299 -21.61 -43.51 -8.82
C GLU A 299 -21.51 -45.03 -8.63
N GLY A 300 -21.11 -45.47 -7.43
CA GLY A 300 -21.13 -46.90 -7.07
C GLY A 300 -22.54 -47.47 -7.14
N ARG A 301 -23.55 -46.74 -6.66
CA ARG A 301 -24.96 -47.17 -6.72
C ARG A 301 -25.49 -47.20 -8.14
N GLU A 302 -25.15 -46.21 -8.97
CA GLU A 302 -25.46 -46.19 -10.40
C GLU A 302 -24.96 -47.46 -11.11
N GLN A 303 -23.71 -47.88 -10.82
CA GLN A 303 -23.15 -49.12 -11.37
C GLN A 303 -23.90 -50.37 -10.90
N VAL A 304 -24.30 -50.44 -9.62
CA VAL A 304 -25.11 -51.54 -9.08
C VAL A 304 -26.45 -51.63 -9.82
N LEU A 305 -27.15 -50.51 -10.00
CA LEU A 305 -28.41 -50.45 -10.75
C LEU A 305 -28.23 -50.96 -12.19
N GLY A 306 -27.15 -50.57 -12.86
CA GLY A 306 -26.83 -51.01 -14.23
C GLY A 306 -26.52 -52.52 -14.32
N ARG A 307 -25.77 -53.05 -13.33
CA ARG A 307 -25.49 -54.49 -13.21
C ARG A 307 -26.78 -55.27 -12.98
N ASP A 308 -27.66 -54.77 -12.12
CA ASP A 308 -28.92 -55.42 -11.78
C ASP A 308 -29.88 -55.43 -12.97
N LEU A 309 -29.95 -54.35 -13.76
CA LEU A 309 -30.67 -54.36 -15.05
C LEU A 309 -30.13 -55.44 -16.00
N THR A 310 -28.81 -55.54 -16.17
CA THR A 310 -28.18 -56.54 -17.04
C THR A 310 -28.48 -57.97 -16.56
N ARG A 311 -28.43 -58.19 -15.24
CA ARG A 311 -28.79 -59.47 -14.60
C ARG A 311 -30.26 -59.81 -14.82
N VAL A 312 -31.17 -58.85 -14.66
CA VAL A 312 -32.62 -59.04 -14.88
C VAL A 312 -32.87 -59.37 -16.35
N GLN A 313 -32.29 -58.61 -17.29
CA GLN A 313 -32.42 -58.88 -18.72
C GLN A 313 -31.92 -60.29 -19.08
N THR A 314 -30.76 -60.70 -18.56
CA THR A 314 -30.21 -62.05 -18.78
C THR A 314 -31.09 -63.14 -18.15
N THR A 315 -31.60 -62.92 -16.94
CA THR A 315 -32.45 -63.90 -16.22
C THR A 315 -33.80 -64.12 -16.93
N LEU A 316 -34.35 -63.06 -17.51
CA LEU A 316 -35.62 -63.07 -18.23
C LEU A 316 -35.47 -63.53 -19.70
N THR A 317 -34.26 -63.51 -20.27
CA THR A 317 -33.98 -63.98 -21.65
C THR A 317 -33.36 -65.39 -21.72
N SER A 318 -32.63 -65.83 -20.69
CA SER A 318 -32.00 -67.15 -20.66
C SER A 318 -32.93 -68.22 -20.08
N THR A 319 -33.14 -69.29 -20.84
CA THR A 319 -33.96 -70.46 -20.47
C THR A 319 -33.09 -71.70 -20.28
N PRO A 320 -32.75 -72.09 -19.03
CA PRO A 320 -32.46 -73.49 -18.71
C PRO A 320 -33.76 -74.24 -18.37
N PRO A 321 -33.85 -75.56 -18.62
CA PRO A 321 -35.07 -76.36 -18.49
C PRO A 321 -35.53 -76.65 -17.04
N THR A 322 -34.81 -76.19 -16.01
CA THR A 322 -34.96 -76.68 -14.63
C THR A 322 -35.65 -75.73 -13.64
N THR A 323 -35.91 -74.47 -13.98
CA THR A 323 -36.52 -73.48 -13.07
C THR A 323 -37.87 -73.00 -13.57
N THR A 324 -38.88 -72.96 -12.69
CA THR A 324 -40.21 -72.47 -13.06
C THR A 324 -40.19 -70.96 -13.34
N PRO A 325 -40.94 -70.45 -14.34
CA PRO A 325 -41.00 -69.02 -14.67
C PRO A 325 -41.39 -68.11 -13.49
N THR A 326 -42.18 -68.65 -12.56
CA THR A 326 -42.69 -67.95 -11.38
C THR A 326 -41.59 -67.62 -10.37
N GLU A 327 -40.67 -68.54 -10.10
CA GLU A 327 -39.55 -68.32 -9.16
C GLU A 327 -38.61 -67.19 -9.61
N LYS A 328 -38.33 -67.12 -10.92
CA LYS A 328 -37.52 -66.04 -11.51
C LYS A 328 -38.19 -64.68 -11.34
N LEU A 329 -39.50 -64.59 -11.58
CA LEU A 329 -40.27 -63.36 -11.40
C LEU A 329 -40.32 -62.93 -9.93
N THR A 330 -40.44 -63.86 -8.98
CA THR A 330 -40.37 -63.56 -7.55
C THR A 330 -39.01 -62.98 -7.16
N ALA A 331 -37.91 -63.54 -7.68
CA ALA A 331 -36.57 -63.01 -7.43
C ALA A 331 -36.36 -61.61 -8.02
N VAL A 332 -36.85 -61.36 -9.24
CA VAL A 332 -36.82 -60.03 -9.87
C VAL A 332 -37.67 -59.02 -9.09
N HIS A 333 -38.85 -59.44 -8.62
CA HIS A 333 -39.72 -58.61 -7.78
C HIS A 333 -39.04 -58.20 -6.46
N HIS A 334 -38.39 -59.15 -5.78
CA HIS A 334 -37.65 -58.87 -4.56
C HIS A 334 -36.47 -57.91 -4.81
N LEU A 335 -35.74 -58.08 -5.92
CA LEU A 335 -34.66 -57.16 -6.27
C LEU A 335 -35.18 -55.74 -6.55
N LEU A 336 -36.35 -55.63 -7.17
CA LEU A 336 -37.01 -54.34 -7.38
C LEU A 336 -37.47 -53.70 -6.07
N ALA A 337 -37.93 -54.50 -5.09
CA ALA A 337 -38.24 -54.01 -3.75
C ALA A 337 -36.98 -53.43 -3.06
N ILE A 338 -35.84 -54.13 -3.14
CA ILE A 338 -34.54 -53.63 -2.65
C ILE A 338 -34.19 -52.28 -3.31
N HIS A 339 -34.41 -52.14 -4.63
CA HIS A 339 -34.17 -50.86 -5.28
C HIS A 339 -35.00 -49.72 -4.66
N ARG A 340 -36.28 -49.95 -4.36
CA ARG A 340 -37.20 -48.93 -3.83
C ARG A 340 -36.98 -48.62 -2.35
N GLU A 341 -36.70 -49.63 -1.55
CA GLU A 341 -36.67 -49.52 -0.10
C GLU A 341 -35.27 -49.15 0.41
N GLU A 342 -34.22 -49.48 -0.36
CA GLU A 342 -32.84 -49.24 0.06
C GLU A 342 -32.08 -48.33 -0.92
N TYR A 343 -32.04 -48.67 -2.21
CA TYR A 343 -31.08 -48.05 -3.13
C TYR A 343 -31.47 -46.61 -3.50
N LEU A 344 -32.74 -46.39 -3.82
CA LEU A 344 -33.25 -45.07 -4.16
C LEU A 344 -33.30 -44.12 -2.96
N PRO A 345 -33.74 -44.53 -1.75
CA PRO A 345 -33.64 -43.70 -0.56
C PRO A 345 -32.20 -43.33 -0.18
N ASP A 346 -31.25 -44.25 -0.33
CA ASP A 346 -29.82 -43.98 -0.12
C ASP A 346 -29.32 -42.89 -1.09
N LEU A 347 -29.62 -43.01 -2.39
CA LEU A 347 -29.29 -41.98 -3.39
C LEU A 347 -29.84 -40.60 -3.03
N LEU A 348 -31.10 -40.52 -2.61
CA LEU A 348 -31.74 -39.27 -2.19
C LEU A 348 -31.05 -38.66 -0.96
N SER A 349 -30.66 -39.51 0.01
CA SER A 349 -29.97 -39.05 1.22
C SER A 349 -28.59 -38.47 0.89
N LEU A 350 -27.86 -39.10 -0.03
CA LEU A 350 -26.54 -38.66 -0.49
C LEU A 350 -26.63 -37.36 -1.29
N ASP A 351 -27.60 -37.24 -2.21
CA ASP A 351 -27.86 -36.02 -2.98
C ASP A 351 -28.26 -34.86 -2.06
N SER A 352 -29.14 -35.11 -1.08
CA SER A 352 -29.53 -34.12 -0.07
C SER A 352 -28.32 -33.57 0.69
N HIS A 353 -27.40 -34.44 1.12
CA HIS A 353 -26.17 -34.02 1.81
C HIS A 353 -25.26 -33.15 0.92
N ILE A 354 -25.10 -33.51 -0.36
CA ILE A 354 -24.34 -32.71 -1.32
C ILE A 354 -24.98 -31.32 -1.51
N ARG A 355 -26.30 -31.25 -1.61
CA ARG A 355 -27.05 -29.99 -1.74
C ARG A 355 -26.92 -29.09 -0.50
N THR A 356 -27.00 -29.67 0.70
CA THR A 356 -26.75 -28.94 1.95
C THR A 356 -25.32 -28.40 1.97
N THR A 357 -24.34 -29.21 1.54
CA THR A 357 -22.95 -28.79 1.43
C THR A 357 -22.78 -27.63 0.45
N LEU A 358 -23.32 -27.74 -0.77
CA LEU A 358 -23.31 -26.66 -1.76
C LEU A 358 -23.96 -25.37 -1.23
N SER A 359 -25.07 -25.49 -0.50
CA SER A 359 -25.74 -24.35 0.13
C SER A 359 -24.83 -23.64 1.15
N HIS A 360 -24.05 -24.41 1.93
CA HIS A 360 -23.05 -23.85 2.85
C HIS A 360 -21.93 -23.11 2.10
N PHE A 361 -21.44 -23.65 0.97
CA PHE A 361 -20.45 -22.97 0.13
C PHE A 361 -20.97 -21.65 -0.45
N ILE A 362 -22.22 -21.64 -0.93
CA ILE A 362 -22.87 -20.44 -1.46
C ILE A 362 -22.99 -19.35 -0.38
N SER A 363 -23.49 -19.72 0.81
CA SER A 363 -23.62 -18.81 1.94
C SER A 363 -22.27 -18.26 2.40
N SER A 364 -21.26 -19.14 2.56
CA SER A 364 -19.88 -18.75 2.92
C SER A 364 -19.29 -17.77 1.91
N LYS A 365 -19.43 -18.05 0.60
CA LYS A 365 -18.95 -17.14 -0.45
C LYS A 365 -19.65 -15.79 -0.38
N LYS A 366 -20.95 -15.77 -0.14
CA LYS A 366 -21.74 -14.53 -0.03
C LYS A 366 -21.26 -13.67 1.14
N GLU A 367 -21.09 -14.28 2.32
CA GLU A 367 -20.58 -13.60 3.50
C GLU A 367 -19.17 -13.04 3.27
N LEU A 368 -18.26 -13.86 2.72
CA LEU A 368 -16.91 -13.41 2.38
C LEU A 368 -16.92 -12.24 1.40
N THR A 369 -17.75 -12.31 0.35
CA THR A 369 -17.81 -11.25 -0.67
C THR A 369 -18.25 -9.92 -0.06
N VAL A 370 -19.23 -9.93 0.85
CA VAL A 370 -19.70 -8.73 1.55
C VAL A 370 -18.61 -8.16 2.45
N ASP A 371 -17.95 -8.99 3.26
CA ASP A 371 -16.87 -8.55 4.16
C ASP A 371 -15.67 -8.00 3.37
N LEU A 372 -15.29 -8.69 2.29
CA LEU A 372 -14.21 -8.27 1.39
C LEU A 372 -14.50 -6.88 0.79
N LEU A 373 -15.72 -6.63 0.31
CA LEU A 373 -16.08 -5.32 -0.23
C LEU A 373 -16.03 -4.21 0.83
N ALA A 374 -16.46 -4.48 2.06
CA ALA A 374 -16.37 -3.52 3.16
C ALA A 374 -14.91 -3.18 3.50
N ARG A 375 -14.02 -4.19 3.45
CA ARG A 375 -12.58 -4.00 3.67
C ARG A 375 -11.92 -3.27 2.52
N LEU A 376 -12.22 -3.62 1.26
CA LEU A 376 -11.68 -2.88 0.11
C LEU A 376 -12.12 -1.41 0.12
N ASN A 377 -13.34 -1.10 0.54
CA ASN A 377 -13.79 0.28 0.77
C ASN A 377 -12.97 0.98 1.86
N SER A 378 -12.70 0.28 2.97
CA SER A 378 -11.84 0.81 4.04
C SER A 378 -10.41 1.06 3.56
N ILE A 379 -9.85 0.16 2.73
CA ILE A 379 -8.55 0.33 2.08
C ILE A 379 -8.56 1.57 1.17
N SER A 380 -9.59 1.74 0.34
CA SER A 380 -9.75 2.90 -0.56
C SER A 380 -9.82 4.23 0.22
N TYR A 381 -10.55 4.25 1.34
CA TYR A 381 -10.60 5.40 2.24
C TYR A 381 -9.23 5.74 2.84
N LEU A 382 -8.50 4.73 3.33
CA LEU A 382 -7.15 4.91 3.88
C LEU A 382 -6.15 5.36 2.80
N GLN A 383 -6.22 4.80 1.59
CA GLN A 383 -5.39 5.21 0.45
C GLN A 383 -5.65 6.67 0.07
N SER A 384 -6.91 7.12 0.06
CA SER A 384 -7.26 8.52 -0.14
C SER A 384 -6.64 9.41 0.95
N GLY A 385 -6.72 8.99 2.21
CA GLY A 385 -6.08 9.68 3.33
C GLY A 385 -4.56 9.76 3.22
N ILE A 386 -3.91 8.70 2.71
CA ILE A 386 -2.46 8.70 2.46
C ILE A 386 -2.09 9.78 1.44
N VAL A 387 -2.85 9.92 0.35
CA VAL A 387 -2.61 10.96 -0.67
C VAL A 387 -2.78 12.36 -0.08
N GLU A 388 -3.84 12.59 0.70
CA GLU A 388 -4.07 13.87 1.40
C GLU A 388 -2.90 14.23 2.32
N VAL A 389 -2.37 13.26 3.07
CA VAL A 389 -1.21 13.48 3.95
C VAL A 389 0.05 13.80 3.14
N GLN A 390 0.29 13.11 2.03
CA GLN A 390 1.46 13.37 1.17
C GLN A 390 1.44 14.79 0.59
N GLU A 391 0.29 15.26 0.11
CA GLU A 391 0.12 16.62 -0.40
C GLU A 391 0.25 17.66 0.72
N GLY A 392 -0.44 17.43 1.84
CA GLY A 392 -0.39 18.34 2.97
C GLY A 392 0.99 18.42 3.61
N LEU A 393 1.77 17.33 3.61
CA LEU A 393 3.15 17.30 4.11
C LEU A 393 4.05 18.27 3.34
N LYS A 394 3.93 18.31 2.00
CA LYS A 394 4.65 19.28 1.16
C LYS A 394 4.29 20.71 1.54
N GLY A 395 3.00 20.95 1.78
CA GLY A 395 2.47 22.25 2.21
C GLY A 395 3.05 22.70 3.55
N VAL A 396 2.92 21.89 4.61
CA VAL A 396 3.41 22.25 5.95
C VAL A 396 4.94 22.36 6.00
N ALA A 397 5.68 21.53 5.26
CA ALA A 397 7.13 21.66 5.14
C ALA A 397 7.55 22.97 4.47
N GLY A 398 6.81 23.43 3.45
CA GLY A 398 7.03 24.74 2.83
C GLY A 398 6.73 25.89 3.80
N GLN A 399 5.63 25.80 4.53
CA GLN A 399 5.26 26.80 5.54
C GLN A 399 6.26 26.88 6.69
N LEU A 400 6.80 25.75 7.14
CA LEU A 400 7.85 25.71 8.15
C LEU A 400 9.10 26.47 7.69
N ARG A 401 9.57 26.22 6.46
CA ARG A 401 10.72 26.95 5.88
C ARG A 401 10.46 28.45 5.78
N SER A 402 9.25 28.84 5.37
CA SER A 402 8.86 30.26 5.33
C SER A 402 8.86 30.90 6.72
N CYS A 403 8.36 30.18 7.74
CA CYS A 403 8.38 30.68 9.11
C CYS A 403 9.82 30.84 9.62
N GLN A 404 10.71 29.86 9.38
CA GLN A 404 12.12 29.95 9.78
C GLN A 404 12.79 31.23 9.25
N GLY A 405 12.54 31.58 7.98
CA GLY A 405 13.03 32.83 7.40
C GLY A 405 12.45 34.07 8.09
N ALA A 406 11.14 34.09 8.35
CA ALA A 406 10.46 35.22 8.99
C ALA A 406 10.93 35.47 10.42
N PHE A 407 11.19 34.40 11.19
CA PHE A 407 11.69 34.47 12.56
C PHE A 407 13.13 34.98 12.67
N GLY A 408 13.87 35.06 11.55
CA GLY A 408 15.22 35.63 11.50
C GLY A 408 15.29 37.07 12.05
N GLN A 409 14.23 37.87 11.87
CA GLN A 409 14.18 39.24 12.39
C GLN A 409 14.09 39.28 13.92
N LEU A 410 13.26 38.41 14.52
CA LEU A 410 13.14 38.29 15.97
C LEU A 410 14.45 37.75 16.56
N LEU A 411 15.07 36.78 15.90
CA LEU A 411 16.38 36.26 16.30
C LEU A 411 17.47 37.34 16.23
N HIS A 412 17.40 38.25 15.26
CA HIS A 412 18.35 39.36 15.16
C HIS A 412 18.26 40.28 16.37
N VAL A 413 17.05 40.70 16.76
CA VAL A 413 16.81 41.51 17.97
C VAL A 413 17.34 40.78 19.21
N HIS A 414 17.01 39.49 19.36
CA HIS A 414 17.46 38.66 20.47
C HIS A 414 19.00 38.58 20.57
N ARG A 415 19.71 38.51 19.43
CA ARG A 415 21.18 38.40 19.39
C ARG A 415 21.91 39.74 19.41
N MET A 416 21.22 40.86 19.17
CA MET A 416 21.82 42.18 19.03
C MET A 416 22.64 42.63 20.26
N PRO A 417 22.18 42.43 21.52
CA PRO A 417 22.98 42.79 22.70
C PRO A 417 24.35 42.08 22.75
N VAL A 418 24.35 40.77 22.48
CA VAL A 418 25.57 39.95 22.51
C VAL A 418 26.49 40.35 21.36
N ALA A 419 25.93 40.57 20.16
CA ALA A 419 26.69 41.02 19.00
C ALA A 419 27.34 42.40 19.22
N TRP A 420 26.61 43.32 19.87
CA TRP A 420 27.13 44.64 20.24
C TRP A 420 28.32 44.52 21.21
N GLY A 421 28.16 43.76 22.29
CA GLY A 421 29.22 43.55 23.27
C GLY A 421 30.48 42.94 22.63
N ALA A 422 30.32 41.92 21.80
CA ALA A 422 31.43 41.31 21.05
C ALA A 422 32.09 42.31 20.09
N GLY A 423 31.31 43.16 19.43
CA GLY A 423 31.82 44.20 18.54
C GLY A 423 32.69 45.23 19.27
N VAL A 424 32.27 45.70 20.44
CA VAL A 424 33.05 46.64 21.25
C VAL A 424 34.38 46.02 21.69
N VAL A 425 34.36 44.78 22.17
CA VAL A 425 35.59 44.05 22.55
C VAL A 425 36.55 43.92 21.37
N GLU A 426 36.02 43.58 20.19
CA GLU A 426 36.84 43.46 18.97
C GLU A 426 37.45 44.80 18.55
N VAL A 427 36.73 45.92 18.69
CA VAL A 427 37.27 47.26 18.41
C VAL A 427 38.44 47.60 19.35
N VAL A 428 38.31 47.31 20.65
CA VAL A 428 39.40 47.51 21.62
C VAL A 428 40.60 46.65 21.24
N ARG A 429 40.38 45.36 20.96
CA ARG A 429 41.44 44.44 20.54
C ARG A 429 42.18 44.95 19.30
N ARG A 430 41.47 45.46 18.30
CA ARG A 430 42.08 46.04 17.08
C ARG A 430 42.90 47.28 17.37
N ARG A 431 42.44 48.16 18.28
CA ARG A 431 43.17 49.36 18.68
C ARG A 431 44.46 49.02 19.43
N GLU A 432 44.39 48.08 20.37
CA GLU A 432 45.57 47.63 21.12
C GLU A 432 46.59 46.94 20.20
N PHE A 433 46.13 46.12 19.25
CA PHE A 433 47.00 45.55 18.23
C PHE A 433 47.68 46.64 17.38
N GLY A 434 46.94 47.68 16.97
CA GLY A 434 47.51 48.80 16.21
C GLY A 434 48.60 49.56 16.98
N LYS A 435 48.37 49.85 18.27
CA LYS A 435 49.38 50.47 19.15
C LYS A 435 50.62 49.59 19.28
N PHE A 436 50.41 48.30 19.58
CA PHE A 436 51.48 47.33 19.70
C PHE A 436 52.32 47.24 18.41
N TYR A 437 51.65 47.17 17.26
CA TYR A 437 52.31 47.10 15.95
C TYR A 437 53.15 48.35 15.67
N LEU A 438 52.59 49.55 15.90
CA LEU A 438 53.32 50.81 15.72
C LEU A 438 54.52 50.94 16.66
N GLN A 439 54.37 50.54 17.93
CA GLN A 439 55.49 50.51 18.87
C GLN A 439 56.61 49.60 18.35
N LYS A 440 56.28 48.40 17.86
CA LYS A 440 57.28 47.49 17.29
C LYS A 440 57.93 48.03 16.02
N ALA A 441 57.18 48.70 15.16
CA ALA A 441 57.74 49.39 14.00
C ALA A 441 58.73 50.50 14.42
N GLN A 442 58.40 51.29 15.45
CA GLN A 442 59.27 52.34 15.98
C GLN A 442 60.55 51.77 16.62
N GLU A 443 60.44 50.69 17.39
CA GLU A 443 61.60 49.98 17.96
C GLU A 443 62.55 49.52 16.85
N VAL A 444 62.03 48.89 15.79
CA VAL A 444 62.84 48.49 14.61
C VAL A 444 63.44 49.70 13.92
N ALA A 445 62.66 50.77 13.69
CA ALA A 445 63.14 51.99 13.04
C ALA A 445 64.30 52.62 13.84
N SER A 446 64.21 52.66 15.18
CA SER A 446 65.27 53.18 16.05
C SER A 446 66.56 52.36 15.96
N VAL A 447 66.44 51.03 15.87
CA VAL A 447 67.60 50.14 15.69
C VAL A 447 68.25 50.41 14.34
N LEU A 448 67.46 50.50 13.27
CA LEU A 448 67.96 50.82 11.93
C LEU A 448 68.61 52.21 11.87
N GLN A 449 68.04 53.21 12.57
CA GLN A 449 68.63 54.54 12.70
C GLN A 449 69.95 54.52 13.46
N ALA A 450 70.09 53.68 14.49
CA ALA A 450 71.36 53.50 15.20
C ALA A 450 72.43 52.85 14.32
N PHE A 451 72.09 51.81 13.54
CA PHE A 451 73.01 51.25 12.55
C PHE A 451 73.47 52.29 11.53
N ARG A 452 72.53 53.12 11.06
CA ARG A 452 72.84 54.21 10.14
C ARG A 452 73.79 55.25 10.75
N SER A 453 73.58 55.68 12.00
CA SER A 453 74.44 56.70 12.62
C SER A 453 75.86 56.18 12.86
N VAL A 454 76.02 54.90 13.21
CA VAL A 454 77.33 54.24 13.28
C VAL A 454 78.01 54.23 11.92
N GLU A 455 77.27 53.91 10.86
CA GLU A 455 77.80 53.91 9.49
C GLU A 455 78.16 55.33 9.01
N GLU A 456 77.33 56.34 9.30
CA GLU A 456 77.61 57.75 9.02
C GLU A 456 78.92 58.18 9.69
N LYS A 457 79.09 57.85 10.98
CA LYS A 457 80.32 58.14 11.72
C LYS A 457 81.53 57.40 11.15
N ARG A 458 81.36 56.15 10.72
CA ARG A 458 82.43 55.37 10.08
C ARG A 458 82.87 56.01 8.77
N ARG A 459 81.92 56.42 7.92
CA ARG A 459 82.19 57.13 6.66
C ARG A 459 82.82 58.49 6.90
N GLU A 460 82.37 59.25 7.92
CA GLU A 460 82.96 60.54 8.29
C GLU A 460 84.40 60.40 8.79
N ASN A 461 84.67 59.42 9.66
CA ASN A 461 86.03 59.13 10.13
C ASN A 461 86.93 58.70 8.98
N PHE A 462 86.45 57.81 8.10
CA PHE A 462 87.17 57.42 6.88
C PHE A 462 87.48 58.64 6.01
N ARG A 463 86.52 59.56 5.87
CA ARG A 463 86.70 60.81 5.11
C ARG A 463 87.83 61.66 5.69
N LYS A 464 87.86 61.82 7.01
CA LYS A 464 88.83 62.65 7.73
C LYS A 464 90.23 62.04 7.78
N GLU A 465 90.33 60.72 7.97
CA GLU A 465 91.61 60.04 8.21
C GLU A 465 92.26 59.52 6.93
N ILE A 466 91.46 59.04 5.96
CA ILE A 466 91.95 58.32 4.78
C ILE A 466 91.59 59.08 3.49
N GLU A 467 90.31 59.37 3.26
CA GLU A 467 89.82 59.92 1.98
C GLU A 467 90.47 61.26 1.61
N ARG A 468 90.83 62.09 2.60
CA ARG A 468 91.52 63.37 2.38
C ARG A 468 92.84 63.28 1.59
N TYR A 469 93.45 62.09 1.54
CA TYR A 469 94.69 61.84 0.80
C TYR A 469 94.44 61.31 -0.61
N LEU A 470 93.19 61.07 -0.98
CA LEU A 470 92.78 60.63 -2.31
C LEU A 470 92.29 61.84 -3.13
N PRO A 471 92.58 61.89 -4.44
CA PRO A 471 91.95 62.86 -5.33
C PRO A 471 90.43 62.69 -5.35
N ASN A 472 89.70 63.80 -5.19
CA ASN A 472 88.24 63.80 -5.24
C ASN A 472 87.72 63.15 -6.54
N GLY A 473 86.75 62.24 -6.41
CA GLY A 473 86.12 61.55 -7.55
C GLY A 473 86.92 60.40 -8.16
N LEU A 474 88.08 60.02 -7.60
CA LEU A 474 88.87 58.88 -8.10
C LEU A 474 88.15 57.52 -7.89
N ILE A 475 87.51 57.32 -6.74
CA ILE A 475 86.78 56.09 -6.40
C ILE A 475 85.28 56.40 -6.35
N ARG A 476 84.50 55.75 -7.23
CA ARG A 476 83.04 55.91 -7.28
C ARG A 476 82.38 55.30 -6.04
N GLY A 477 81.38 55.99 -5.49
CA GLY A 477 80.56 55.53 -4.36
C GLY A 477 80.99 56.07 -2.98
N LEU A 478 82.16 56.71 -2.86
CA LEU A 478 82.59 57.31 -1.58
C LEU A 478 81.71 58.49 -1.15
N ASP A 479 81.09 59.18 -2.11
CA ASP A 479 80.18 60.31 -1.86
C ASP A 479 78.73 59.87 -1.57
N GLU A 480 78.40 58.57 -1.66
CA GLU A 480 77.03 58.09 -1.45
C GLU A 480 76.61 58.25 0.02
N ALA A 481 75.43 58.82 0.23
CA ALA A 481 74.81 58.88 1.54
C ALA A 481 74.31 57.50 1.98
N PRO A 482 74.38 57.15 3.27
CA PRO A 482 73.78 55.92 3.76
C PRO A 482 72.26 55.92 3.58
N VAL A 483 71.71 54.72 3.35
CA VAL A 483 70.30 54.50 2.99
C VAL A 483 69.37 54.99 4.11
N VAL A 484 68.27 55.66 3.72
CA VAL A 484 67.21 56.09 4.63
C VAL A 484 66.07 55.08 4.57
N VAL A 485 65.61 54.62 5.73
CA VAL A 485 64.34 53.91 5.86
C VAL A 485 63.33 54.93 6.36
N GLU A 486 62.39 55.34 5.49
CA GLU A 486 61.25 56.20 5.88
C GLU A 486 60.15 55.40 6.57
#